data_AF-A0A160T0Z7-F1
#
_entry.id   AF-A0A160T0Z7-F1
#
_cell.length_a   1.000
_cell.length_b   1.000
_cell.length_c   1.000
_cell.angle_alpha   90.00
_cell.angle_beta   90.00
_cell.angle_gamma   90.00
#
_symmetry.space_group_name_H-M   'P 1'
#
loop_
_entity.id
_entity.type
_entity.pdbx_description
1 polymer ?
#
loop_
_entity_poly.entity_id
_entity_poly.type
_entity_poly.pdbx_seq_one_letter_code
_entity_poly.pdbx_strand_id
1 'polypeptide(L)'
;MTDRQRPICPRCDKRARQARDGRTPAGSQRYRCGFCGCRYTPLPKDQGYEEEIRFQALQLYLEGRSLREVGRLLNVNHQSIANWMKDYARYLPPDMPPDIAELARLEGLFVL
;
A
#
# COMPACT_ATOMS: atom_id res chain seq x y z
N MET A 1 18.46 -17.90 29.45
CA MET A 1 17.28 -18.43 28.75
C MET A 1 16.35 -17.25 28.48
N THR A 2 16.53 -16.54 27.38
CA THR A 2 15.71 -15.35 27.06
C THR A 2 14.32 -15.81 26.64
N ASP A 3 13.33 -15.46 27.47
CA ASP A 3 11.92 -15.60 27.15
C ASP A 3 11.63 -14.89 25.82
N ARG A 4 11.47 -15.68 24.74
CA ARG A 4 11.01 -15.15 23.45
C ARG A 4 9.53 -14.84 23.61
N GLN A 5 9.24 -13.65 24.13
CA GLN A 5 7.89 -13.22 24.43
C GLN A 5 6.99 -13.38 23.20
N ARG A 6 6.03 -14.30 23.27
CA ARG A 6 5.11 -14.59 22.17
C ARG A 6 4.12 -13.41 22.02
N PRO A 7 3.75 -13.05 20.78
CA PRO A 7 2.82 -11.95 20.53
C PRO A 7 1.44 -12.26 21.12
N ILE A 8 0.63 -11.22 21.37
CA ILE A 8 -0.76 -11.38 21.80
C ILE A 8 -1.62 -11.59 20.55
N CYS A 9 -2.56 -12.54 20.61
CA CYS A 9 -3.53 -12.71 19.54
C CYS A 9 -4.49 -11.50 19.48
N PRO A 10 -4.60 -10.79 18.35
CA PRO A 10 -5.44 -9.58 18.24
C PRO A 10 -6.94 -9.85 18.23
N ARG A 11 -7.37 -11.13 18.22
CA ARG A 11 -8.79 -11.51 18.20
C ARG A 11 -9.33 -11.91 19.58
N CYS A 12 -8.48 -12.49 20.44
CA CYS A 12 -8.93 -13.10 21.70
C CYS A 12 -8.01 -12.78 22.89
N ASP A 13 -7.02 -11.92 22.66
CA ASP A 13 -6.07 -11.39 23.65
C ASP A 13 -5.27 -12.45 24.43
N LYS A 14 -5.25 -13.70 23.96
CA LYS A 14 -4.44 -14.76 24.55
C LYS A 14 -2.99 -14.66 24.08
N ARG A 15 -2.06 -14.70 25.05
CA ARG A 15 -0.61 -14.78 24.82
C ARG A 15 -0.07 -16.22 24.74
N ALA A 16 -0.73 -17.16 25.41
CA ALA A 16 -0.37 -18.57 25.36
C ALA A 16 -0.80 -19.22 24.02
N ARG A 17 -0.20 -20.37 23.67
CA ARG A 17 -0.52 -21.17 22.47
C ARG A 17 -0.46 -20.39 21.15
N GLN A 18 0.51 -19.50 21.00
CA GLN A 18 0.82 -18.85 19.72
C GLN A 18 1.91 -19.65 19.00
N ALA A 19 1.57 -20.17 17.82
CA ALA A 19 2.47 -20.95 16.98
C ALA A 19 2.87 -20.13 15.74
N ARG A 20 4.10 -20.31 15.26
CA ARG A 20 4.55 -19.72 13.99
C ARG A 20 3.78 -20.38 12.82
N ASP A 21 3.28 -19.59 11.89
CA ASP A 21 2.46 -20.04 10.74
C ASP A 21 3.05 -19.50 9.43
N GLY A 22 4.35 -19.70 9.23
CA GLY A 22 5.10 -19.21 8.05
C GLY A 22 5.46 -17.72 8.11
N ARG A 23 5.76 -17.14 6.95
CA ARG A 23 6.11 -15.72 6.80
C ARG A 23 5.30 -15.07 5.68
N THR A 24 5.09 -13.76 5.74
CA THR A 24 4.54 -12.98 4.61
C THR A 24 5.57 -12.92 3.47
N PRO A 25 5.17 -12.56 2.23
CA PRO A 25 6.12 -12.28 1.15
C PRO A 25 7.22 -11.27 1.53
N ALA A 26 6.88 -10.23 2.30
CA ALA A 26 7.87 -9.28 2.87
C ALA A 26 8.81 -9.86 3.96
N GLY A 27 8.65 -11.13 4.33
CA GLY A 27 9.48 -11.81 5.35
C GLY A 27 9.00 -11.68 6.80
N SER A 28 7.93 -10.95 7.07
CA SER A 28 7.33 -10.80 8.40
C SER A 28 6.81 -12.13 8.94
N GLN A 29 7.03 -12.39 10.24
CA GLN A 29 6.61 -13.64 10.87
C GLN A 29 5.08 -13.67 11.06
N ARG A 30 4.42 -14.70 10.54
CA ARG A 30 3.00 -14.98 10.80
C ARG A 30 2.84 -15.90 12.00
N TYR A 31 1.74 -15.75 12.72
CA TYR A 31 1.35 -16.58 13.84
C TYR A 31 -0.09 -17.06 13.69
N ARG A 32 -0.36 -18.22 14.29
CA ARG A 32 -1.70 -18.75 14.49
C ARG A 32 -1.98 -18.91 15.98
N CYS A 33 -3.14 -18.45 16.41
CA CYS A 33 -3.63 -18.65 17.76
C CYS A 33 -4.24 -20.04 17.91
N GLY A 34 -3.74 -20.83 18.87
CA GLY A 34 -4.27 -22.15 19.19
C GLY A 34 -5.60 -22.14 19.95
N PHE A 35 -6.09 -20.97 20.40
CA PHE A 35 -7.39 -20.85 21.06
C PHE A 35 -8.52 -20.52 20.08
N CYS A 36 -8.32 -19.52 19.22
CA CYS A 36 -9.36 -19.05 18.29
C CYS A 36 -9.07 -19.33 16.80
N GLY A 37 -7.93 -19.95 16.47
CA GLY A 37 -7.55 -20.27 15.10
C GLY A 37 -7.13 -19.08 14.22
N CYS A 38 -7.24 -17.84 14.72
CA CYS A 38 -6.89 -16.62 13.97
C CYS A 38 -5.42 -16.65 13.51
N ARG A 39 -5.19 -16.30 12.24
CA ARG A 39 -3.86 -16.03 11.66
C ARG A 39 -3.61 -14.53 11.67
N TYR A 40 -2.43 -14.11 12.10
CA TYR A 40 -2.07 -12.70 12.22
C TYR A 40 -0.56 -12.48 12.09
N THR A 41 -0.16 -11.24 11.81
CA THR A 41 1.24 -10.81 11.68
C THR A 41 1.47 -9.67 12.69
N PRO A 42 2.18 -9.89 13.81
CA PRO A 42 2.32 -8.90 14.87
C PRO A 42 3.07 -7.63 14.45
N LEU A 43 4.08 -7.81 13.61
CA LEU A 43 4.91 -6.74 13.06
C LEU A 43 4.89 -6.92 11.54
N PRO A 44 3.82 -6.47 10.85
CA PRO A 44 3.80 -6.49 9.42
C PRO A 44 4.84 -5.49 8.92
N LYS A 45 5.80 -5.96 8.12
CA LYS A 45 6.59 -5.08 7.27
C LYS A 45 5.69 -4.52 6.19
N ASP A 46 5.86 -3.24 5.93
CA ASP A 46 5.18 -2.57 4.85
C ASP A 46 5.47 -3.28 3.52
N GLN A 47 4.40 -3.46 2.75
CA GLN A 47 4.46 -3.99 1.40
C GLN A 47 3.98 -2.89 0.48
N GLY A 48 4.81 -2.55 -0.49
CA GLY A 48 4.48 -1.51 -1.45
C GLY A 48 5.72 -0.77 -1.91
N TYR A 49 5.46 0.25 -2.72
CA TYR A 49 6.45 1.20 -3.14
C TYR A 49 6.53 2.31 -2.10
N GLU A 50 7.73 2.85 -1.90
CA GLU A 50 7.96 4.02 -1.06
C GLU A 50 7.05 5.18 -1.50
N GLU A 51 6.69 6.05 -0.55
CA GLU A 51 5.77 7.16 -0.81
C GLU A 51 6.34 8.11 -1.87
N GLU A 52 7.65 8.29 -1.87
CA GLU A 52 8.43 9.05 -2.85
C GLU A 52 8.19 8.53 -4.27
N ILE A 53 8.17 7.21 -4.49
CA ILE A 53 7.91 6.60 -5.80
C ILE A 53 6.47 6.83 -6.24
N ARG A 54 5.52 6.75 -5.29
CA ARG A 54 4.10 7.02 -5.58
C ARG A 54 3.89 8.48 -5.98
N PHE A 55 4.57 9.39 -5.28
CA PHE A 55 4.54 10.83 -5.58
C PHE A 55 5.17 11.15 -6.94
N GLN A 56 6.33 10.59 -7.25
CA GLN A 56 6.95 10.72 -8.58
C GLN A 56 6.02 10.20 -9.69
N ALA A 57 5.33 9.08 -9.45
CA ALA A 57 4.37 8.54 -10.40
C ALA A 57 3.20 9.50 -10.64
N LEU A 58 2.70 10.15 -9.58
CA LEU A 58 1.65 11.17 -9.65
C LEU A 58 2.11 12.38 -10.46
N GLN A 59 3.30 12.92 -10.18
CA GLN A 59 3.85 14.07 -10.92
C GLN A 59 3.95 13.77 -12.42
N LEU A 60 4.57 12.65 -12.79
CA LEU A 60 4.71 12.27 -14.20
C LEU A 60 3.35 12.05 -14.88
N TYR A 61 2.38 11.47 -14.18
CA TYR A 61 1.02 11.32 -14.70
C TYR A 61 0.34 12.68 -14.91
N LEU A 62 0.50 13.59 -13.94
CA LEU A 62 0.02 14.97 -14.02
C LEU A 62 0.71 15.77 -15.10
N GLU A 63 1.95 15.47 -15.49
CA GLU A 63 2.62 16.07 -16.66
C GLU A 63 2.06 15.53 -18.00
N GLY A 64 1.12 14.59 -17.97
CA GLY A 64 0.50 13.99 -19.16
C GLY A 64 1.19 12.73 -19.68
N ARG A 65 2.13 12.14 -18.93
CA ARG A 65 2.70 10.83 -19.30
C ARG A 65 1.66 9.73 -19.15
N SER A 66 1.65 8.78 -20.08
CA SER A 66 0.79 7.61 -19.96
C SER A 66 1.25 6.70 -18.81
N LEU A 67 0.31 5.98 -18.18
CA LEU A 67 0.60 5.03 -17.09
C LEU A 67 1.67 3.98 -17.46
N ARG A 68 1.76 3.62 -18.75
CA ARG A 68 2.77 2.68 -19.26
C ARG A 68 4.16 3.32 -19.32
N GLU A 69 4.25 4.59 -19.72
CA GLU A 69 5.52 5.33 -19.73
C GLU A 69 6.02 5.53 -18.30
N VAL A 70 5.15 6.00 -17.40
CA VAL A 70 5.48 6.16 -15.97
C VAL A 70 5.96 4.83 -15.37
N GLY A 71 5.27 3.73 -15.67
CA GLY A 71 5.65 2.39 -15.21
C GLY A 71 7.03 1.94 -15.69
N ARG A 72 7.40 2.26 -16.93
CA ARG A 72 8.75 1.98 -17.45
C ARG A 72 9.81 2.85 -16.77
N LEU A 73 9.54 4.13 -16.55
CA LEU A 73 10.48 5.08 -15.92
C LEU A 73 10.79 4.70 -14.47
N LEU A 74 9.77 4.32 -13.71
CA LEU A 74 9.89 4.02 -12.28
C LEU A 74 10.08 2.52 -11.97
N ASN A 75 10.15 1.67 -13.00
CA ASN A 75 10.17 0.22 -12.87
C ASN A 75 8.99 -0.31 -12.00
N VAL A 76 7.80 0.25 -12.25
CA VAL A 76 6.56 -0.07 -11.55
C VAL A 76 5.56 -0.66 -12.53
N ASN A 77 4.77 -1.64 -12.09
CA ASN A 77 3.66 -2.11 -12.91
C ASN A 77 2.65 -0.96 -13.12
N HIS A 78 2.36 -0.63 -14.38
CA HIS A 78 1.36 0.37 -14.75
C HIS A 78 -0.01 0.19 -14.06
N GLN A 79 -0.40 -1.04 -13.71
CA GLN A 79 -1.63 -1.29 -12.96
C GLN A 79 -1.55 -0.80 -11.49
N SER A 80 -0.37 -0.90 -10.86
CA SER A 80 -0.13 -0.32 -9.53
C SER A 80 -0.28 1.20 -9.57
N ILE A 81 0.27 1.84 -10.60
CA ILE A 81 0.13 3.29 -10.84
C ILE A 81 -1.34 3.66 -11.04
N ALA A 82 -2.07 2.91 -11.88
CA ALA A 82 -3.50 3.14 -12.09
C ALA A 82 -4.31 3.08 -10.78
N ASN A 83 -3.98 2.13 -9.91
CA ASN A 83 -4.63 2.01 -8.60
C ASN A 83 -4.29 3.21 -7.71
N TRP A 84 -3.06 3.71 -7.73
CA TRP A 84 -2.70 4.92 -6.98
C TRP A 84 -3.45 6.15 -7.47
N MET A 85 -3.56 6.35 -8.79
CA MET A 85 -4.34 7.49 -9.32
C MET A 85 -5.80 7.44 -8.88
N LYS A 86 -6.40 6.24 -8.85
CA LYS A 86 -7.75 6.04 -8.31
C LYS A 86 -7.84 6.35 -6.82
N ASP A 87 -6.83 5.94 -6.03
CA ASP A 87 -6.78 6.26 -4.61
C ASP A 87 -6.64 7.76 -4.37
N TYR A 88 -5.78 8.46 -5.15
CA TYR A 88 -5.66 9.91 -5.09
C TYR A 88 -6.96 10.61 -5.49
N ALA A 89 -7.65 10.12 -6.53
CA ALA A 89 -8.90 10.70 -6.99
C ALA A 89 -10.03 10.65 -5.95
N ARG A 90 -9.95 9.75 -4.95
CA ARG A 90 -10.92 9.72 -3.84
C ARG A 90 -10.86 10.95 -2.94
N TYR A 91 -9.76 11.70 -2.98
CA TYR A 91 -9.63 12.96 -2.23
C TYR A 91 -10.18 14.15 -3.01
N LEU A 92 -10.65 13.96 -4.25
CA LEU A 92 -11.27 15.02 -5.04
C LEU A 92 -12.73 15.24 -4.63
N PRO A 93 -13.22 16.49 -4.72
CA PRO A 93 -14.64 16.82 -4.62
C PRO A 93 -15.49 16.01 -5.63
N PRO A 94 -16.74 15.64 -5.27
CA PRO A 94 -17.60 14.80 -6.12
C PRO A 94 -18.11 15.49 -7.40
N ASP A 95 -18.07 16.81 -7.46
CA ASP A 95 -18.42 17.64 -8.62
C ASP A 95 -17.25 17.81 -9.61
N MET A 96 -16.10 17.22 -9.28
CA MET A 96 -14.89 17.27 -10.05
C MET A 96 -14.74 16.03 -10.95
N PRO A 97 -14.10 16.11 -12.12
CA PRO A 97 -13.80 14.92 -12.92
C PRO A 97 -13.05 13.86 -12.09
N PRO A 98 -13.41 12.57 -12.25
CA PRO A 98 -12.79 11.48 -11.48
C PRO A 98 -11.33 11.19 -11.91
N ASP A 99 -10.90 11.73 -13.05
CA ASP A 99 -9.52 11.64 -13.49
C ASP A 99 -8.74 12.86 -13.02
N ILE A 100 -7.78 12.62 -12.12
CA ILE A 100 -6.86 13.63 -11.59
C ILE A 100 -6.08 14.35 -12.70
N ALA A 101 -5.74 13.66 -13.80
CA ALA A 101 -5.04 14.30 -14.91
C ALA A 101 -5.96 15.22 -15.72
N GLU A 102 -7.27 14.91 -15.79
CA GLU A 102 -8.25 15.81 -16.42
C GLU A 102 -8.45 17.05 -15.56
N LEU A 103 -8.61 16.87 -14.25
CA LEU A 103 -8.71 17.98 -13.31
C LEU A 103 -7.55 18.96 -13.44
N ALA A 104 -6.31 18.46 -13.36
CA ALA A 104 -5.13 19.31 -13.41
C ALA A 104 -5.08 20.12 -14.72
N ARG A 105 -5.60 19.55 -15.83
CA ARG A 105 -5.66 20.22 -17.14
C ARG A 105 -6.68 21.36 -17.11
N LEU A 106 -7.84 21.14 -16.49
CA LEU A 106 -8.89 22.15 -16.36
C LEU A 106 -8.50 23.31 -15.44
N GLU A 107 -7.76 23.03 -14.37
CA GLU A 107 -7.27 24.05 -13.43
C GLU A 107 -6.04 24.81 -13.92
N GLY A 108 -5.48 24.45 -15.09
CA GLY A 108 -4.30 25.12 -15.65
C GLY A 108 -3.01 24.88 -14.84
N LEU A 109 -2.96 23.83 -14.01
CA LEU A 109 -1.80 23.44 -13.19
C LEU A 109 -0.62 22.87 -13.99
N PHE A 110 -0.66 22.96 -15.33
CA PHE A 110 0.36 22.50 -16.26
C PHE A 110 1.42 23.57 -16.55
N VAL A 111 1.88 24.29 -15.54
CA VAL A 111 3.00 25.23 -15.71
C VAL A 111 3.93 25.18 -14.49
N LEU A 112 4.95 24.31 -14.58
CA LEU A 112 6.39 24.57 -14.44
C LEU A 112 7.15 23.31 -14.02
#